data_AF-A0A1G6Y9A2-F1
#
_entry.id   AF-A0A1G6Y9A2-F1
#
_cell.length_a   1.000
_cell.length_b   1.000
_cell.length_c   1.000
_cell.angle_alpha   90.00
_cell.angle_beta   90.00
_cell.angle_gamma   90.00
#
_symmetry.space_group_name_H-M   'P 1'
#
loop_
_entity.id
_entity.type
_entity.pdbx_description
1 polymer ?
#
loop_
_entity_poly.entity_id
_entity_poly.type
_entity_poly.pdbx_seq_one_letter_code
_entity_poly.pdbx_strand_id
1 'polypeptide(L)'
;MTATTVNGVRVVDDRPTNAQMRDRAGNPILWQQTRTLVLADGRTVYGCAHCDYTSNNVRSIRPHLNRHRADAAPRVDLGELGGLTLAEAVARLAEHDRVAGERAEWKQRALAAERALSTLRAALRGVT
;
A
#
# COMPACT_ATOMS: atom_id res chain seq x y z
N MET A 1 -9.26 2.48 2.83
CA MET A 1 -10.73 2.47 2.70
C MET A 1 -11.32 2.91 4.03
N THR A 2 -12.36 3.74 4.01
CA THR A 2 -13.05 4.25 5.20
C THR A 2 -14.38 3.52 5.42
N ALA A 3 -14.75 3.32 6.69
CA ALA A 3 -15.97 2.62 7.05
C ALA A 3 -17.22 3.35 6.51
N THR A 4 -18.09 2.63 5.81
CA THR A 4 -19.38 3.16 5.29
C THR A 4 -20.52 2.98 6.30
N THR A 5 -20.37 2.05 7.24
CA THR A 5 -21.30 1.77 8.34
C THR A 5 -20.54 1.50 9.63
N VAL A 6 -21.05 2.00 10.76
CA VAL A 6 -20.47 1.79 12.10
C VAL A 6 -21.54 1.19 13.00
N ASN A 7 -21.33 -0.05 13.46
CA ASN A 7 -22.29 -0.79 14.29
C ASN A 7 -23.72 -0.81 13.70
N GLY A 8 -23.84 -0.98 12.38
CA GLY A 8 -25.13 -0.99 11.67
C GLY A 8 -25.71 0.39 11.37
N VAL A 9 -25.08 1.49 11.81
CA VAL A 9 -25.51 2.86 11.50
C VAL A 9 -24.71 3.41 10.33
N ARG A 10 -25.40 3.98 9.34
CA ARG A 10 -24.79 4.56 8.14
C ARG A 10 -24.01 5.84 8.47
N VAL A 11 -22.83 6.00 7.87
CA VAL A 11 -22.08 7.27 7.87
C VAL A 11 -22.70 8.23 6.86
N VAL A 12 -23.03 9.45 7.29
CA VAL A 12 -23.64 10.50 6.46
C VAL A 12 -22.66 11.60 6.05
N ASP A 13 -21.57 11.77 6.80
CA ASP A 13 -20.49 12.71 6.47
C ASP A 13 -19.15 12.10 6.88
N ASP A 14 -18.14 12.28 6.03
CA ASP A 14 -16.79 11.76 6.22
C ASP A 14 -15.77 12.82 5.79
N ARG A 15 -15.06 13.39 6.78
CA ARG A 15 -14.10 14.47 6.56
C ARG A 15 -12.79 14.25 7.32
N PRO A 16 -11.68 14.88 6.90
CA PRO A 16 -10.45 14.84 7.68
C PRO A 16 -10.66 15.46 9.07
N THR A 17 -10.10 14.82 10.10
CA THR A 17 -10.22 15.33 11.47
C THR A 17 -9.34 16.57 11.65
N ASN A 18 -9.88 17.61 12.28
CA ASN A 18 -9.12 18.80 12.62
C ASN A 18 -8.12 18.49 13.74
N ALA A 19 -6.85 18.84 13.54
CA ALA A 19 -5.87 18.88 14.60
C ALA A 19 -6.27 19.99 15.57
N GLN A 20 -6.09 19.77 16.87
CA GLN A 20 -6.31 20.83 17.88
C GLN A 20 -5.24 21.95 17.81
N MET A 21 -4.56 22.09 16.66
CA MET A 21 -3.43 22.98 16.40
C MET A 21 -3.73 23.76 15.12
N ARG A 22 -3.19 24.99 15.06
CA ARG A 22 -3.28 25.87 13.90
C ARG A 22 -1.90 26.11 13.32
N ASP A 23 -1.84 26.46 12.04
CA ASP A 23 -0.60 26.90 11.41
C ASP A 23 -0.24 28.34 11.85
N ARG A 24 0.91 28.85 11.37
CA ARG A 24 1.36 30.22 11.67
C ARG A 24 0.41 31.31 11.16
N ALA A 25 -0.41 31.01 10.15
CA ALA A 25 -1.40 31.92 9.59
C ALA A 25 -2.78 31.79 10.27
N GLY A 26 -2.91 30.89 11.25
CA GLY A 26 -4.16 30.64 11.98
C GLY A 26 -5.09 29.61 11.32
N ASN A 27 -4.71 28.99 10.21
CA ASN A 27 -5.54 28.00 9.53
C ASN A 27 -5.58 26.68 10.33
N PRO A 28 -6.70 25.95 10.31
CA PRO A 28 -6.80 24.64 10.94
C PRO A 28 -5.89 23.63 10.24
N ILE A 29 -5.08 22.92 11.01
CA ILE A 29 -4.28 21.81 10.48
C ILE A 29 -5.17 20.56 10.46
N LEU A 30 -5.21 19.81 9.37
CA LEU A 30 -6.00 18.58 9.28
C LEU A 30 -5.13 17.34 9.49
N TRP A 31 -5.61 16.39 10.27
CA TRP A 31 -5.04 15.04 10.37
C TRP A 31 -5.44 14.23 9.14
N GLN A 32 -4.49 14.00 8.25
CA GLN A 32 -4.71 13.33 6.97
C GLN A 32 -5.20 11.88 7.10
N GLN A 33 -4.77 11.17 8.16
CA GLN A 33 -5.03 9.73 8.33
C GLN A 33 -6.18 9.42 9.31
N THR A 34 -6.70 10.45 9.98
CA THR A 34 -7.82 10.32 10.93
C THR A 34 -9.03 10.99 10.31
N ARG A 35 -10.15 10.27 10.25
CA ARG A 35 -11.42 10.75 9.71
C ARG A 35 -12.39 11.06 10.84
N THR A 36 -13.17 12.12 10.69
CA THR A 36 -14.33 12.42 11.53
C THR A 36 -15.57 11.99 10.76
N LEU A 37 -16.27 11.00 11.29
CA LEU A 37 -17.46 10.39 10.68
C LEU A 37 -18.69 10.84 11.45
N VAL A 38 -19.65 11.44 10.76
CA VAL A 38 -20.98 11.72 11.32
C VAL A 38 -21.91 10.59 10.92
N LEU A 39 -22.57 10.00 11.89
CA LEU A 39 -23.52 8.90 11.69
C LEU A 39 -24.93 9.45 11.47
N ALA A 40 -25.80 8.65 10.84
CA ALA A 40 -27.19 9.02 10.56
C ALA A 40 -28.02 9.31 11.83
N ASP A 41 -27.59 8.80 12.98
CA ASP A 41 -28.18 9.09 14.30
C ASP A 41 -27.60 10.34 14.97
N GLY A 42 -26.75 11.09 14.28
CA GLY A 42 -26.14 12.33 14.76
C GLY A 42 -24.87 12.13 15.60
N ARG A 43 -24.49 10.89 15.92
CA ARG A 43 -23.25 10.64 16.68
C ARG A 43 -22.02 10.88 15.80
N THR A 44 -20.94 11.33 16.43
CA THR A 44 -19.64 11.47 15.77
C THR A 44 -18.68 10.39 16.26
N VAL A 45 -18.04 9.69 15.33
CA VAL A 45 -16.99 8.71 15.61
C VAL A 45 -15.76 9.03 14.77
N TYR A 46 -14.62 8.49 15.16
CA TYR A 46 -13.35 8.70 14.47
C TYR A 46 -12.96 7.45 13.70
N GLY A 47 -12.64 7.59 12.42
CA GLY A 47 -12.27 6.50 11.53
C GLY A 47 -10.80 6.55 11.12
N CYS A 48 -10.30 5.40 10.67
CA CYS A 48 -9.03 5.29 9.97
C CYS A 48 -9.22 5.53 8.47
N ALA A 49 -8.28 6.22 7.81
CA ALA A 49 -8.31 6.36 6.35
C ALA A 49 -7.98 5.04 5.60
N HIS A 50 -7.28 4.13 6.26
CA HIS A 50 -6.70 2.94 5.63
C HIS A 50 -7.62 1.70 5.72
N CYS A 51 -8.40 1.57 6.79
CA CYS A 51 -9.33 0.46 6.99
C CYS A 51 -10.59 0.87 7.76
N ASP A 52 -11.52 -0.08 7.94
CA ASP A 52 -12.83 0.15 8.58
C ASP A 52 -12.79 0.29 10.11
N TYR A 53 -11.61 0.40 10.71
CA TYR A 53 -11.49 0.62 12.14
C TYR A 53 -12.06 1.99 12.53
N THR A 54 -12.94 1.98 13.53
CA THR A 54 -13.55 3.20 14.08
C THR A 54 -13.48 3.19 15.61
N SER A 55 -13.48 4.38 16.22
CA SER A 55 -13.48 4.56 17.67
C SER A 55 -14.20 5.83 18.07
N ASN A 56 -14.83 5.83 19.25
CA ASN A 56 -15.44 7.03 19.82
C ASN A 56 -14.41 8.02 20.38
N ASN A 57 -13.14 7.60 20.51
CA ASN A 57 -12.06 8.43 21.02
C ASN A 57 -10.98 8.61 19.95
N VAL A 58 -10.74 9.86 19.57
CA VAL A 58 -9.74 10.20 18.56
C VAL A 58 -8.33 9.75 18.94
N ARG A 59 -8.02 9.70 20.25
CA ARG A 59 -6.72 9.25 20.77
C ARG A 59 -6.46 7.77 20.49
N SER A 60 -7.49 6.97 20.27
CA SER A 60 -7.38 5.55 19.93
C SER A 60 -6.99 5.29 18.47
N ILE A 61 -7.15 6.28 17.58
CA ILE A 61 -6.79 6.14 16.17
C ILE A 61 -5.27 6.18 15.98
N ARG A 62 -4.56 7.00 16.74
CA ARG A 62 -3.10 7.14 16.62
C ARG A 62 -2.32 5.84 16.89
N PRO A 63 -2.56 5.08 17.98
CA PRO A 63 -1.92 3.78 18.16
C PRO A 63 -2.38 2.76 17.10
N HIS A 64 -3.63 2.82 16.64
CA HIS A 64 -4.10 1.99 15.53
C HIS A 64 -3.30 2.26 14.23
N LEU A 65 -3.03 3.53 13.89
CA LEU A 65 -2.24 3.91 12.71
C LEU A 65 -0.81 3.36 12.73
N ASN A 66 -0.23 3.08 13.91
CA ASN A 66 1.08 2.46 14.01
C ASN A 66 1.09 1.02 13.48
N ARG A 67 -0.06 0.31 13.50
CA ARG A 67 -0.16 -1.04 12.93
C ARG A 67 0.01 -1.01 11.42
N HIS A 68 -0.56 0.00 10.75
CA HIS A 68 -0.35 0.24 9.31
C HIS A 68 1.09 0.63 8.97
N ARG A 69 1.88 1.12 9.96
CA ARG A 69 3.31 1.42 9.79
C ARG A 69 4.20 0.18 9.88
N ALA A 70 3.75 -0.88 10.57
CA ALA A 70 4.50 -2.12 10.67
C ALA A 70 4.49 -2.92 9.35
N ASP A 71 3.46 -2.71 8.52
CA ASP A 71 3.36 -3.23 7.15
C ASP A 71 3.96 -2.27 6.10
N ALA A 72 4.49 -1.11 6.53
CA ALA A 72 5.21 -0.23 5.62
C ALA A 72 6.52 -0.91 5.22
N ALA A 73 6.83 -0.83 3.92
CA ALA A 73 8.03 -1.37 3.31
C ALA A 73 9.27 -1.22 4.22
N PRO A 74 10.20 -2.19 4.23
CA PRO A 74 11.40 -2.10 5.04
C PRO A 74 12.01 -0.72 4.89
N ARG A 75 12.30 -0.07 6.02
CA ARG A 75 12.99 1.21 6.02
C ARG A 75 14.31 0.96 5.32
N VAL A 76 14.42 1.44 4.08
CA VAL A 76 15.70 1.47 3.38
C VAL A 76 16.53 2.49 4.15
N ASP A 77 17.59 2.01 4.81
CA ASP A 77 18.56 2.91 5.41
C ASP A 77 19.26 3.64 4.24
N LEU A 78 19.03 4.94 4.13
CA LEU A 78 19.71 5.77 3.14
C LEU A 78 21.23 5.79 3.38
N GLY A 79 21.70 5.43 4.59
CA GLY A 79 23.10 5.20 4.90
C GLY A 79 23.71 4.00 4.16
N GLU A 80 22.91 2.96 3.87
CA GLU A 80 23.34 1.80 3.09
C GLU A 80 23.42 2.08 1.58
N LEU A 81 22.85 3.20 1.12
CA LEU A 81 23.07 3.69 -0.25
C LEU A 81 24.49 4.23 -0.47
N GLY A 82 25.39 4.14 0.52
CA GLY A 82 26.83 4.21 0.30
C GLY A 82 27.33 5.52 -0.30
N GLY A 83 26.67 6.64 -0.03
CA GLY A 83 27.07 7.95 -0.58
C GLY A 83 26.83 8.10 -2.08
N LEU A 84 25.96 7.29 -2.69
CA LEU A 84 25.59 7.44 -4.08
C LEU A 84 24.95 8.80 -4.34
N THR A 85 25.35 9.41 -5.43
CA THR A 85 24.61 10.53 -6.02
C THR A 85 23.25 10.05 -6.53
N LEU A 86 22.30 10.99 -6.67
CA LEU A 86 20.99 10.70 -7.24
C LEU A 86 21.09 10.09 -8.65
N ALA A 87 22.03 10.58 -9.46
CA ALA A 87 22.24 10.07 -10.81
C ALA A 87 22.66 8.59 -10.83
N GLU A 88 23.56 8.20 -9.92
CA GLU A 88 24.00 6.81 -9.79
C GLU A 88 22.89 5.90 -9.27
N ALA A 89 22.06 6.39 -8.35
CA ALA A 89 20.89 5.64 -7.87
C ALA A 89 19.88 5.38 -9.01
N VAL A 90 19.59 6.39 -9.84
CA VAL A 90 18.72 6.25 -11.01
C VAL A 90 19.29 5.27 -12.04
N ALA A 91 20.60 5.35 -12.31
CA ALA A 91 21.26 4.43 -13.23
C ALA A 91 21.18 2.96 -12.75
N ARG A 92 21.38 2.72 -11.44
CA ARG A 92 21.26 1.37 -10.86
C ARG A 92 19.83 0.82 -10.94
N LEU A 93 18.82 1.66 -10.76
CA LEU A 93 17.42 1.26 -10.91
C LEU A 93 17.11 0.86 -12.35
N ALA A 94 17.55 1.66 -13.32
CA ALA A 94 17.37 1.35 -14.74
C ALA A 94 18.04 0.02 -15.13
N GLU A 95 19.25 -0.23 -14.61
CA GLU A 95 19.95 -1.49 -14.84
C GLU A 95 19.23 -2.68 -14.20
N HIS A 96 18.71 -2.52 -12.99
CA HIS A 96 17.91 -3.55 -12.33
C HIS A 96 16.66 -3.92 -13.14
N ASP A 97 15.95 -2.92 -13.66
CA ASP A 97 14.75 -3.13 -14.47
C ASP A 97 15.07 -3.84 -15.79
N ARG A 98 16.20 -3.51 -16.42
CA ARG A 98 16.71 -4.21 -17.62
C ARG A 98 16.95 -5.69 -17.33
N VAL A 99 17.72 -6.01 -16.28
CA VAL A 99 18.03 -7.40 -15.89
C VAL A 99 16.77 -8.17 -15.53
N ALA A 100 15.82 -7.54 -14.84
CA ALA A 100 14.54 -8.15 -14.51
C ALA A 100 13.72 -8.50 -15.78
N GLY A 101 13.71 -7.60 -16.77
CA GLY A 101 13.09 -7.84 -18.08
C GLY A 101 13.73 -9.01 -18.82
N GLU A 102 15.05 -9.02 -18.96
CA GLU A 102 15.80 -10.10 -19.62
C GLU A 102 15.55 -11.47 -18.96
N ARG A 103 15.52 -11.50 -17.64
CA ARG A 103 15.19 -12.71 -16.88
C ARG A 103 13.77 -13.19 -17.16
N ALA A 104 12.80 -12.28 -17.26
CA ALA A 104 11.42 -12.62 -17.56
C ALA A 104 11.28 -13.22 -18.97
N GLU A 105 11.93 -12.61 -19.97
CA GLU A 105 11.97 -13.14 -21.33
C GLU A 105 12.61 -14.52 -21.40
N TRP A 106 13.76 -14.69 -20.74
CA TRP A 106 14.44 -15.98 -20.68
C TRP A 106 13.54 -17.05 -20.06
N LYS A 107 12.85 -16.73 -18.95
CA LYS A 107 11.89 -17.64 -18.31
C LYS A 107 10.75 -18.03 -19.24
N GLN A 108 10.20 -17.08 -20.01
CA GLN A 108 9.14 -17.38 -20.99
C GLN A 108 9.64 -18.32 -22.09
N ARG A 109 10.84 -18.09 -22.63
CA ARG A 109 11.45 -18.97 -23.63
C ARG A 109 11.69 -20.38 -23.10
N ALA A 110 12.22 -20.50 -21.88
CA ALA A 110 12.45 -21.79 -21.23
C ALA A 110 11.14 -22.59 -21.06
N LEU A 111 10.09 -21.95 -20.53
CA LEU A 111 8.79 -22.59 -20.36
C LEU A 111 8.15 -23.01 -21.70
N ALA A 112 8.33 -22.22 -22.76
CA ALA A 112 7.87 -22.58 -24.10
C ALA A 112 8.60 -23.82 -24.64
N ALA A 113 9.92 -23.89 -24.46
CA ALA A 113 10.73 -25.04 -24.86
C ALA A 113 10.35 -26.30 -24.09
N GLU A 114 10.13 -26.21 -22.77
CA GLU A 114 9.66 -27.32 -21.94
C GLU A 114 8.31 -27.87 -22.41
N ARG A 115 7.36 -26.98 -22.74
CA ARG A 115 6.06 -27.38 -23.29
C ARG A 115 6.23 -28.11 -24.62
N ALA A 116 7.01 -27.57 -25.55
CA ALA A 116 7.26 -28.19 -26.85
C ALA A 116 7.90 -29.58 -26.72
N LEU A 117 8.89 -29.72 -25.84
CA LEU A 117 9.54 -30.99 -25.53
C LEU A 117 8.57 -32.00 -24.92
N SER A 118 7.69 -31.56 -24.03
CA SER A 118 6.63 -32.40 -23.45
C SER A 118 5.68 -32.91 -24.54
N THR A 119 5.25 -32.05 -25.46
CA THR A 119 4.41 -32.43 -26.60
C THR A 119 5.08 -33.47 -27.49
N LEU A 120 6.35 -33.27 -27.85
CA LEU A 120 7.11 -34.24 -28.65
C LEU A 120 7.24 -35.59 -27.96
N ARG A 121 7.53 -35.60 -26.65
CA ARG A 121 7.59 -36.84 -25.85
C ARG A 121 6.25 -37.57 -25.80
N ALA A 122 5.14 -36.85 -25.68
CA ALA A 122 3.81 -37.45 -25.69
C ALA A 122 3.49 -38.08 -27.06
N ALA A 123 3.80 -37.37 -28.15
CA ALA A 123 3.59 -37.88 -29.51
C ALA A 123 4.39 -39.17 -29.76
N LEU A 124 5.66 -39.21 -29.36
CA LEU A 124 6.51 -40.40 -29.51
C LEU A 124 5.99 -41.61 -28.71
N ARG A 125 5.37 -41.39 -27.55
CA ARG A 125 4.78 -42.48 -26.73
C ARG A 125 3.49 -43.05 -27.32
N GLY A 126 2.78 -42.31 -28.17
CA GLY A 126 1.54 -42.77 -28.82
C GLY A 126 1.75 -43.48 -30.16
N VAL A 127 2.99 -43.58 -30.64
CA VAL A 127 3.36 -44.19 -31.93
C VAL A 127 3.89 -45.63 -31.76
N THR A 128 3.95 -46.14 -30.53
CA THR A 128 4.23 -47.55 -30.18
C THR A 128 2.97 -48.25 -29.72
#